data_AF-A0A7S4QFR6-F1
#
_entry.id   AF-A0A7S4QFR6-F1
#
_cell.length_a   1.000
_cell.length_b   1.000
_cell.length_c   1.000
_cell.angle_alpha   90.00
_cell.angle_beta   90.00
_cell.angle_gamma   90.00
#
_symmetry.space_group_name_H-M   'P 1'
#
loop_
_entity.id
_entity.type
_entity.pdbx_description
1 polymer ?
#
loop_
_entity_poly.entity_id
_entity_poly.type
_entity_poly.pdbx_seq_one_letter_code
_entity_poly.pdbx_strand_id
1 'polypeptide(L)'
;VCRDLKPENVLIAAKDDLARLTDFGLARTVTKQVNEDGDLVGPAMSLAAGTLGFMSSEAFDGSPDGEDGQPSEGWFAARDWYSLGCCLLLMMLGEGGGRKVYAGKRHVLLPAPGNDILELLLKALDEETLSEEAFDLVSSLTAAKVTERADAGACRASPFLREAIAELEPPPLEPVRVDF
;
A
#
# COMPACT_ATOMS: atom_id res chain seq x y z
N VAL A 1 7.91 7.74 -2.48
CA VAL A 1 7.45 6.50 -1.81
C VAL A 1 7.64 6.59 -0.31
N CYS A 2 6.70 6.07 0.47
CA CYS A 2 6.65 6.14 1.94
C CYS A 2 7.57 5.10 2.58
N ARG A 3 7.50 3.85 2.11
CA ARG A 3 8.33 2.70 2.51
C ARG A 3 8.11 2.15 3.92
N ASP A 4 7.24 2.74 4.72
CA ASP A 4 6.86 2.23 6.04
C ASP A 4 5.39 2.51 6.34
N LEU A 5 4.52 2.26 5.35
CA LEU A 5 3.08 2.38 5.54
C LEU A 5 2.58 1.23 6.41
N LYS A 6 1.98 1.58 7.55
CA LYS A 6 1.43 0.65 8.55
C LYS A 6 0.44 1.40 9.45
N PRO A 7 -0.44 0.72 10.19
CA PRO A 7 -1.45 1.38 11.03
C PRO A 7 -0.86 2.38 12.03
N GLU A 8 0.31 2.10 12.61
CA GLU A 8 0.97 3.02 13.56
C GLU A 8 1.37 4.36 12.93
N ASN A 9 1.55 4.40 11.61
CA ASN A 9 1.93 5.58 10.84
C ASN A 9 0.71 6.26 10.18
N VAL A 10 -0.51 5.86 10.52
CA VAL A 10 -1.75 6.52 10.10
C VAL A 10 -2.47 7.07 11.34
N LEU A 11 -2.46 8.40 11.48
CA LEU A 11 -3.11 9.09 12.60
C LEU A 11 -4.53 9.49 12.23
N ILE A 12 -5.51 9.14 13.06
CA ILE A 12 -6.90 9.55 12.89
C ILE A 12 -7.17 10.79 13.76
N ALA A 13 -7.52 11.90 13.12
CA ALA A 13 -7.87 13.14 13.79
C ALA A 13 -9.36 13.13 14.16
N ALA A 14 -9.66 12.91 15.45
CA ALA A 14 -11.02 12.73 15.95
C ALA A 14 -11.98 13.92 15.71
N LYS A 15 -11.44 15.12 15.45
CA LYS A 15 -12.24 16.34 15.29
C LYS A 15 -12.72 16.55 13.84
N ASP A 16 -11.96 16.03 12.90
CA ASP A 16 -12.05 16.32 11.48
C ASP A 16 -12.30 15.06 10.64
N ASP A 17 -12.38 13.89 11.27
CA ASP A 17 -12.53 12.58 10.61
C ASP A 17 -11.50 12.34 9.49
N LEU A 18 -10.30 12.91 9.69
CA LEU A 18 -9.20 12.86 8.72
C LEU A 18 -8.14 11.86 9.16
N ALA A 19 -7.74 10.99 8.24
CA ALA A 19 -6.53 10.19 8.36
C ALA A 19 -5.31 10.96 7.83
N ARG A 20 -4.21 10.97 8.58
CA ARG A 20 -2.94 11.61 8.20
C ARG A 20 -1.80 10.60 8.25
N LEU A 21 -1.00 10.56 7.20
CA LEU A 21 0.26 9.82 7.21
C LEU A 21 1.30 10.56 8.05
N THR A 22 2.03 9.81 8.87
CA THR A 22 3.16 10.30 9.67
C THR A 22 4.41 9.46 9.39
N ASP A 23 5.52 9.85 10.01
CA ASP A 23 6.81 9.16 9.98
C ASP A 23 7.40 8.93 8.57
N PHE A 24 7.77 10.04 7.92
CA PHE A 24 8.46 10.03 6.63
C PHE A 24 9.97 9.78 6.75
N GLY A 25 10.48 9.27 7.87
CA GLY A 25 11.93 9.05 8.08
C GLY A 25 12.56 8.08 7.08
N LEU A 26 11.75 7.14 6.56
CA LEU A 26 12.16 6.18 5.54
C LEU A 26 11.75 6.59 4.12
N ALA A 27 11.00 7.67 3.96
CA ALA A 27 10.52 8.12 2.65
C ALA A 27 11.68 8.51 1.74
N ARG A 28 11.50 8.28 0.43
CA ARG A 28 12.48 8.62 -0.59
C ARG A 28 11.81 9.14 -1.85
N THR A 29 12.49 10.09 -2.49
CA THR A 29 12.17 10.56 -3.84
C THR A 29 12.69 9.56 -4.84
N VAL A 30 11.83 9.17 -5.79
CA VAL A 30 12.17 8.23 -6.85
C VAL A 30 12.42 9.02 -8.13
N THR A 31 13.49 9.82 -8.14
CA THR A 31 13.94 10.53 -9.33
C THR A 31 15.21 9.87 -9.85
N LYS A 32 15.25 9.62 -11.17
CA LYS A 32 16.50 9.21 -11.84
C LYS A 32 17.50 10.35 -11.70
N GLN A 33 18.67 10.08 -11.14
CA GLN A 33 19.75 11.06 -11.07
C GLN A 33 20.63 10.91 -12.31
N VAL A 34 21.20 12.02 -12.77
CA VAL A 34 22.22 12.00 -13.83
C VAL A 34 23.56 12.15 -13.14
N ASN A 35 24.52 11.25 -13.37
CA ASN A 35 25.87 11.40 -12.84
C ASN A 35 26.64 12.49 -13.61
N GLU A 36 27.86 12.80 -13.15
CA GLU A 36 28.75 13.79 -13.79
C GLU A 36 29.12 13.41 -15.25
N ASP A 37 29.00 12.11 -15.58
CA ASP A 37 29.26 11.55 -16.92
C ASP A 37 28.03 11.60 -17.86
N GLY A 38 26.87 12.05 -17.38
CA GLY A 38 25.64 12.12 -18.17
C GLY A 38 24.80 10.83 -18.19
N ASP A 39 25.21 9.79 -17.47
CA ASP A 39 24.48 8.53 -17.34
C ASP A 39 23.34 8.65 -16.32
N LEU A 40 22.22 8.00 -16.64
CA LEU A 40 21.10 7.83 -15.73
C LEU A 40 21.46 6.80 -14.65
N VAL A 41 21.65 7.27 -13.42
CA VAL A 41 21.78 6.44 -12.24
C VAL A 41 20.40 6.26 -11.61
N GLY A 42 19.97 5.00 -11.53
CA GLY A 42 18.74 4.63 -10.83
C GLY A 42 18.80 5.04 -9.35
N PRO A 43 17.65 5.28 -8.70
CA PRO A 43 17.63 5.72 -7.32
C PRO A 43 18.25 4.66 -6.39
N ALA A 44 19.37 5.01 -5.75
CA ALA A 44 20.05 4.15 -4.78
C ALA A 44 19.21 4.06 -3.50
N MET A 45 18.39 3.00 -3.39
CA MET A 45 17.50 2.79 -2.25
C MET A 45 17.89 1.54 -1.48
N SER A 46 18.00 1.67 -0.15
CA SER A 46 18.31 0.53 0.74
C SER A 46 17.28 -0.59 0.56
N LEU A 47 17.74 -1.82 0.38
CA LEU A 47 16.90 -3.01 0.48
C LEU A 47 16.41 -3.17 1.93
N ALA A 48 15.27 -3.84 2.12
CA ALA A 48 14.75 -4.19 3.46
C ALA A 48 14.52 -3.03 4.47
N ALA A 49 14.21 -1.81 4.00
CA ALA A 49 13.72 -0.75 4.92
C ALA A 49 12.19 -0.76 5.01
N GLY A 50 11.68 -0.76 6.24
CA GLY A 50 10.26 -0.79 6.60
C GLY A 50 10.00 -1.73 7.78
N THR A 51 8.72 -1.90 8.14
CA THR A 51 8.30 -2.86 9.16
C THR A 51 8.08 -4.23 8.52
N LEU A 52 8.91 -5.22 8.85
CA LEU A 52 8.99 -6.55 8.19
C LEU A 52 7.63 -7.21 7.91
N GLY A 53 6.65 -7.07 8.81
CA GLY A 53 5.32 -7.64 8.62
C GLY A 53 4.51 -7.05 7.46
N PHE A 54 4.78 -5.81 7.08
CA PHE A 54 4.04 -5.07 6.04
C PHE A 54 4.81 -5.02 4.70
N MET A 55 6.00 -5.59 4.65
CA MET A 55 6.85 -5.55 3.48
C MET A 55 6.49 -6.69 2.51
N SER A 56 6.41 -6.37 1.23
CA SER A 56 6.29 -7.34 0.15
C SER A 56 7.60 -8.13 -0.05
N SER A 57 7.53 -9.31 -0.66
CA SER A 57 8.69 -10.20 -0.84
C SER A 57 9.82 -9.54 -1.65
N GLU A 58 9.49 -8.80 -2.70
CA GLU A 58 10.47 -8.14 -3.55
C GLU A 58 11.26 -7.04 -2.81
N ALA A 59 10.77 -6.57 -1.65
CA ALA A 59 11.50 -5.65 -0.80
C ALA A 59 12.75 -6.26 -0.16
N PHE A 60 12.83 -7.59 -0.11
CA PHE A 60 13.94 -8.38 0.44
C PHE A 60 14.89 -8.87 -0.65
N ASP A 61 14.32 -9.31 -1.78
CA ASP A 61 15.08 -9.94 -2.86
C ASP A 61 15.86 -8.91 -3.69
N GLY A 62 15.40 -7.66 -3.73
CA GLY A 62 16.08 -6.56 -4.41
C GLY A 62 16.14 -6.66 -5.93
N SER A 63 15.55 -7.70 -6.50
CA SER A 63 15.42 -7.91 -7.94
C SER A 63 14.09 -7.33 -8.44
N PRO A 64 14.10 -6.28 -9.28
CA PRO A 64 12.92 -5.86 -10.00
C PRO A 64 12.54 -6.91 -11.07
N ASP A 65 11.25 -7.13 -11.27
CA ASP A 65 10.71 -8.09 -12.26
C ASP A 65 10.89 -7.63 -13.74
N GLY A 66 11.87 -6.76 -14.05
CA GLY A 66 12.04 -6.12 -15.37
C GLY A 66 13.32 -6.53 -16.11
N GLU A 67 13.24 -6.56 -17.44
CA GLU A 67 14.34 -6.96 -18.37
C GLU A 67 15.65 -6.17 -18.19
N ASP A 68 15.59 -4.95 -17.65
CA ASP A 68 16.74 -4.07 -17.45
C ASP A 68 17.37 -4.16 -16.04
N GLY A 69 16.84 -4.99 -15.14
CA GLY A 69 17.36 -5.19 -13.79
C GLY A 69 17.35 -3.95 -12.87
N GLN A 70 16.82 -2.81 -13.33
CA GLN A 70 16.69 -1.60 -12.53
C GLN A 70 15.25 -1.38 -12.04
N PRO A 71 15.04 -1.12 -10.74
CA PRO A 71 13.71 -0.90 -10.20
C PRO A 71 13.12 0.42 -10.72
N SER A 72 11.94 0.32 -11.32
CA SER A 72 11.18 1.48 -11.82
C SER A 72 10.47 2.22 -10.68
N GLU A 73 9.97 3.43 -10.95
CA GLU A 73 9.12 4.16 -10.00
C GLU A 73 7.88 3.36 -9.60
N GLY A 74 7.24 2.70 -10.58
CA GLY A 74 6.10 1.82 -10.35
C GLY A 74 6.44 0.66 -9.41
N TRP A 75 7.64 0.09 -9.49
CA TRP A 75 8.08 -0.99 -8.61
C TRP A 75 8.15 -0.54 -7.14
N PHE A 76 8.70 0.65 -6.88
CA PHE A 76 8.76 1.17 -5.51
C PHE A 76 7.39 1.60 -4.98
N ALA A 77 6.54 2.18 -5.83
CA ALA A 77 5.18 2.53 -5.46
C ALA A 77 4.34 1.29 -5.14
N ALA A 78 4.50 0.20 -5.91
CA ALA A 78 3.84 -1.07 -5.66
C ALA A 78 4.09 -1.62 -4.25
N ARG A 79 5.27 -1.38 -3.66
CA ARG A 79 5.55 -1.79 -2.27
C ARG A 79 4.69 -1.05 -1.25
N ASP A 80 4.43 0.24 -1.48
CA ASP A 80 3.51 1.01 -0.64
C ASP A 80 2.06 0.50 -0.82
N TRP A 81 1.66 0.14 -2.05
CA TRP A 81 0.34 -0.47 -2.31
C TRP A 81 0.14 -1.82 -1.61
N TYR A 82 1.17 -2.67 -1.58
CA TYR A 82 1.13 -3.92 -0.81
C TYR A 82 0.94 -3.65 0.68
N SER A 83 1.69 -2.68 1.21
CA SER A 83 1.60 -2.29 2.61
C SER A 83 0.20 -1.76 2.94
N LEU A 84 -0.43 -1.00 2.03
CA LEU A 84 -1.82 -0.56 2.16
C LEU A 84 -2.79 -1.75 2.18
N GLY A 85 -2.60 -2.74 1.31
CA GLY A 85 -3.38 -3.97 1.30
C GLY A 85 -3.31 -4.70 2.65
N CYS A 86 -2.12 -4.79 3.25
CA CYS A 86 -1.94 -5.33 4.60
C CYS A 86 -2.69 -4.52 5.66
N CYS A 87 -2.69 -3.19 5.58
CA CYS A 87 -3.48 -2.34 6.48
C CYS A 87 -4.99 -2.63 6.34
N LEU A 88 -5.51 -2.69 5.11
CA LEU A 88 -6.93 -2.97 4.86
C LEU A 88 -7.34 -4.35 5.35
N LEU A 89 -6.50 -5.37 5.11
CA LEU A 89 -6.69 -6.72 5.63
C LEU A 89 -6.89 -6.71 7.16
N LEU A 90 -6.01 -6.04 7.89
CA LEU A 90 -6.09 -5.94 9.35
C LEU A 90 -7.29 -5.10 9.81
N MET A 91 -7.64 -4.04 9.09
CA MET A 91 -8.80 -3.20 9.45
C MET A 91 -10.12 -3.97 9.30
N MET A 92 -10.25 -4.82 8.27
CA MET A 92 -11.49 -5.55 8.00
C MET A 92 -11.63 -6.83 8.82
N LEU A 93 -10.54 -7.58 8.96
CA LEU A 93 -10.59 -8.91 9.58
C LEU A 93 -10.03 -8.92 11.02
N GLY A 94 -9.42 -7.83 11.49
CA GLY A 94 -8.84 -7.73 12.82
C GLY A 94 -7.86 -8.88 13.08
N GLU A 95 -8.08 -9.62 14.16
CA GLU A 95 -7.26 -10.79 14.50
C GLU A 95 -7.37 -11.93 13.48
N GLY A 96 -8.47 -12.00 12.73
CA GLY A 96 -8.67 -12.99 11.66
C GLY A 96 -7.81 -12.75 10.43
N GLY A 97 -7.38 -11.50 10.20
CA GLY A 97 -6.49 -11.10 9.08
C GLY A 97 -5.01 -11.11 9.42
N GLY A 98 -4.66 -11.51 10.64
CA GLY A 98 -3.32 -11.30 11.17
C GLY A 98 -2.80 -12.40 12.09
N ARG A 99 -1.61 -12.18 12.59
CA ARG A 99 -0.90 -13.02 13.55
C ARG A 99 -0.43 -12.18 14.73
N LYS A 100 -0.65 -12.68 15.94
CA LYS A 100 -0.14 -12.06 17.17
C LYS A 100 1.33 -12.41 17.34
N VAL A 101 2.18 -11.40 17.37
CA VAL A 101 3.62 -11.55 17.62
C VAL A 101 3.98 -10.91 18.95
N TYR A 102 4.80 -11.63 19.71
CA TYR A 102 5.30 -11.21 21.01
C TYR A 102 6.69 -10.57 20.83
N ALA A 103 6.76 -9.26 21.05
CA ALA A 103 8.01 -8.50 21.02
C ALA A 103 8.28 -7.95 22.44
N GLY A 104 8.94 -8.75 23.26
CA GLY A 104 9.15 -8.44 24.68
C GLY A 104 7.84 -8.42 25.46
N LYS A 105 7.45 -7.24 25.98
CA LYS A 105 6.19 -7.04 26.73
C LYS A 105 5.02 -6.56 25.88
N ARG A 106 5.23 -6.33 24.57
CA ARG A 106 4.19 -5.82 23.66
C ARG A 106 3.62 -6.95 22.82
N HIS A 107 2.31 -6.94 22.69
CA HIS A 107 1.57 -7.73 21.72
C HIS A 107 1.36 -6.86 20.49
N VAL A 108 1.82 -7.33 19.34
CA VAL A 108 1.65 -6.63 18.07
C VAL A 108 0.90 -7.56 17.13
N LEU A 109 -0.11 -7.02 16.45
CA LEU A 109 -0.81 -7.72 15.39
C LEU A 109 -0.12 -7.38 14.08
N LEU A 110 0.43 -8.40 13.42
CA LEU A 110 0.98 -8.29 12.06
C LEU A 110 -0.01 -8.91 11.08
N PRO A 111 -0.04 -8.50 9.79
CA PRO A 111 -0.88 -9.16 8.78
C PRO A 111 -0.49 -10.65 8.64
N ALA A 112 -1.28 -11.46 7.95
CA ALA A 112 -0.85 -12.81 7.58
C ALA A 112 0.43 -12.78 6.70
N PRO A 113 1.26 -13.84 6.71
CA PRO A 113 2.36 -13.98 5.74
C PRO A 113 1.82 -13.87 4.30
N GLY A 114 2.60 -13.26 3.39
CA GLY A 114 2.11 -12.92 2.04
C GLY A 114 1.57 -14.11 1.24
N ASN A 115 2.17 -15.29 1.40
CA ASN A 115 1.73 -16.54 0.78
C ASN A 115 0.41 -17.08 1.35
N ASP A 116 0.00 -16.65 2.53
CA ASP A 116 -1.22 -17.10 3.22
C ASP A 116 -2.39 -16.10 3.05
N ILE A 117 -2.13 -14.87 2.58
CA ILE A 117 -3.15 -13.81 2.48
C ILE A 117 -4.31 -14.24 1.57
N LEU A 118 -4.03 -14.81 0.40
CA LEU A 118 -5.10 -15.19 -0.54
C LEU A 118 -6.01 -16.28 0.02
N GLU A 119 -5.45 -17.30 0.66
CA GLU A 119 -6.22 -18.37 1.31
C GLU A 119 -7.11 -17.82 2.42
N LEU A 120 -6.58 -16.89 3.20
CA LEU A 120 -7.32 -16.21 4.27
C LEU A 120 -8.47 -15.37 3.70
N LEU A 121 -8.24 -14.61 2.64
CA LEU A 121 -9.28 -13.82 1.97
C LEU A 121 -10.39 -14.71 1.41
N LEU A 122 -10.04 -15.83 0.76
CA LEU A 122 -11.02 -16.80 0.24
C LEU A 122 -11.87 -17.37 1.37
N LYS A 123 -11.24 -17.75 2.49
CA LYS A 123 -11.96 -18.22 3.67
C LYS A 123 -12.90 -17.14 4.23
N ALA A 124 -12.44 -15.89 4.33
CA ALA A 124 -13.25 -14.79 4.84
C ALA A 124 -14.47 -14.49 3.96
N LEU A 125 -14.31 -14.64 2.63
CA LEU A 125 -15.37 -14.54 1.65
C LEU A 125 -16.39 -15.69 1.80
N ASP A 126 -15.91 -16.94 1.91
CA ASP A 126 -16.76 -18.12 2.15
C ASP A 126 -17.54 -18.03 3.47
N GLU A 127 -16.96 -17.41 4.49
CA GLU A 127 -17.58 -17.16 5.81
C GLU A 127 -18.47 -15.90 5.82
N GLU A 128 -18.64 -15.20 4.69
CA GLU A 128 -19.42 -13.95 4.56
C GLU A 128 -18.96 -12.82 5.50
N THR A 129 -17.69 -12.87 5.93
CA THR A 129 -17.07 -11.83 6.78
C THR A 129 -16.36 -10.74 5.96
N LEU A 130 -16.26 -10.94 4.65
CA LEU A 130 -15.66 -10.03 3.68
C LEU A 130 -16.56 -9.96 2.45
N SER A 131 -16.81 -8.76 1.90
CA SER A 131 -17.57 -8.62 0.65
C SER A 131 -16.71 -8.97 -0.57
N GLU A 132 -17.34 -9.29 -1.70
CA GLU A 132 -16.64 -9.55 -2.97
C GLU A 132 -15.79 -8.35 -3.39
N GLU A 133 -16.31 -7.13 -3.24
CA GLU A 133 -15.58 -5.91 -3.61
C GLU A 133 -14.36 -5.66 -2.72
N ALA A 134 -14.47 -5.98 -1.43
CA ALA A 134 -13.37 -5.89 -0.48
C ALA A 134 -12.30 -6.96 -0.77
N PHE A 135 -12.75 -8.18 -1.10
CA PHE A 135 -11.88 -9.27 -1.52
C PHE A 135 -11.06 -8.88 -2.76
N ASP A 136 -11.71 -8.38 -3.81
CA ASP A 136 -11.06 -7.98 -5.06
C ASP A 136 -10.02 -6.87 -4.84
N LEU A 137 -10.35 -5.89 -4.01
CA LEU A 137 -9.41 -4.80 -3.70
C LEU A 137 -8.21 -5.29 -2.88
N VAL A 138 -8.41 -6.04 -1.80
CA VAL A 138 -7.28 -6.48 -0.97
C VAL A 138 -6.42 -7.47 -1.73
N SER A 139 -7.01 -8.45 -2.41
CA SER A 139 -6.26 -9.46 -3.17
C SER A 139 -5.39 -8.81 -4.24
N SER A 140 -5.90 -7.81 -4.97
CA SER A 140 -5.13 -7.06 -5.98
C SER A 140 -4.05 -6.17 -5.35
N LEU A 141 -4.29 -5.55 -4.20
CA LEU A 141 -3.24 -4.78 -3.49
C LEU A 141 -2.14 -5.68 -2.93
N THR A 142 -2.47 -6.89 -2.48
CA THR A 142 -1.51 -7.86 -1.91
C THR A 142 -0.98 -8.86 -2.94
N ALA A 143 -1.16 -8.61 -4.24
CA ALA A 143 -0.68 -9.50 -5.28
C ALA A 143 0.83 -9.76 -5.17
N ALA A 144 1.22 -11.03 -5.33
CA ALA A 144 2.60 -11.48 -5.22
C ALA A 144 3.48 -10.86 -6.31
N LYS A 145 2.97 -10.76 -7.54
CA LYS A 145 3.68 -10.08 -8.63
C LYS A 145 3.41 -8.59 -8.60
N VAL A 146 4.48 -7.80 -8.73
CA VAL A 146 4.38 -6.33 -8.79
C VAL A 146 3.49 -5.85 -9.94
N THR A 147 3.56 -6.52 -11.10
CA THR A 147 2.79 -6.14 -12.30
C THR A 147 1.29 -6.41 -12.18
N GLU A 148 0.89 -7.28 -11.25
CA GLU A 148 -0.52 -7.61 -11.00
C GLU A 148 -1.11 -6.74 -9.86
N ARG A 149 -0.26 -5.93 -9.21
CA ARG A 149 -0.64 -5.18 -8.03
C ARG A 149 -1.45 -3.94 -8.39
N ALA A 150 -2.56 -3.74 -7.68
CA ALA A 150 -3.37 -2.54 -7.83
C ALA A 150 -2.58 -1.26 -7.53
N ASP A 151 -2.85 -0.21 -8.30
CA ASP A 151 -2.28 1.12 -8.15
C ASP A 151 -3.34 2.15 -7.75
N ALA A 152 -2.99 3.43 -7.81
CA ALA A 152 -3.91 4.53 -7.48
C ALA A 152 -5.16 4.55 -8.36
N GLY A 153 -5.03 4.19 -9.64
CA GLY A 153 -6.14 4.15 -10.59
C GLY A 153 -7.09 3.01 -10.27
N ALA A 154 -6.55 1.82 -10.02
CA ALA A 154 -7.32 0.65 -9.60
C ALA A 154 -8.05 0.90 -8.27
N CYS A 155 -7.39 1.51 -7.28
CA CYS A 155 -8.03 1.89 -6.02
C CYS A 155 -9.20 2.85 -6.23
N ARG A 156 -9.04 3.87 -7.10
CA ARG A 156 -10.12 4.82 -7.43
C ARG A 156 -11.29 4.20 -8.18
N ALA A 157 -11.01 3.21 -9.02
CA ALA A 157 -12.04 2.49 -9.77
C ALA A 157 -12.76 1.42 -8.92
N SER A 158 -12.19 1.06 -7.76
CA SER A 158 -12.72 0.00 -6.90
C SER A 158 -14.16 0.31 -6.46
N PRO A 159 -15.11 -0.62 -6.67
CA PRO A 159 -16.46 -0.49 -6.13
C PRO A 159 -16.46 -0.33 -4.61
N PHE A 160 -15.53 -0.99 -3.91
CA PHE A 160 -15.42 -0.93 -2.45
C PHE A 160 -15.12 0.49 -1.92
N LEU A 161 -14.29 1.26 -2.64
CA LEU A 161 -13.88 2.61 -2.22
C LEU A 161 -14.69 3.72 -2.87
N ARG A 162 -15.58 3.41 -3.82
CA ARG A 162 -16.24 4.41 -4.68
C ARG A 162 -16.96 5.50 -3.89
N GLU A 163 -17.75 5.11 -2.90
CA GLU A 163 -18.54 6.05 -2.09
C GLU A 163 -17.63 6.93 -1.21
N ALA A 164 -16.66 6.31 -0.53
CA ALA A 164 -15.69 7.02 0.29
C ALA A 164 -14.86 8.03 -0.52
N ILE A 165 -14.46 7.66 -1.75
CA ILE A 165 -13.71 8.56 -2.63
C ILE A 165 -14.58 9.71 -3.11
N ALA A 166 -15.85 9.46 -3.46
CA ALA A 166 -16.77 10.51 -3.86
C ALA A 166 -17.06 11.52 -2.74
N GLU A 167 -16.99 11.10 -1.47
CA GLU A 167 -17.09 11.98 -0.32
C GLU A 167 -15.82 12.82 -0.10
N LEU A 168 -14.64 12.21 -0.29
CA LEU A 168 -13.34 12.85 -0.03
C LEU A 168 -12.84 13.76 -1.15
N GLU A 169 -13.13 13.42 -2.41
CA GLU A 169 -12.75 14.20 -3.59
C GLU A 169 -13.96 15.04 -4.04
N PRO A 170 -14.11 16.31 -3.60
CA PRO A 170 -15.23 17.15 -4.04
C PRO A 170 -15.19 17.32 -5.56
N PRO A 171 -16.36 17.49 -6.21
CA PRO A 171 -16.42 17.68 -7.65
C PRO A 171 -15.53 18.86 -8.07
N PRO A 172 -14.88 18.79 -9.25
CA PRO A 172 -14.07 19.89 -9.75
C PRO A 172 -14.92 21.16 -9.75
N LEU A 173 -14.35 22.24 -9.18
CA LEU A 173 -15.00 23.55 -9.14
C LEU A 173 -15.47 23.91 -10.55
N GLU A 174 -16.75 24.28 -10.71
CA GLU A 174 -17.25 24.76 -11.99
C GLU A 174 -16.37 25.93 -12.46
N PRO A 175 -16.01 25.99 -13.76
CA PRO A 175 -15.25 27.11 -14.27
C PRO A 175 -16.04 28.39 -14.01
N VAL A 176 -15.43 29.32 -13.27
CA VAL A 176 -15.99 30.63 -13.00
C VAL A 176 -16.30 31.29 -14.34
N ARG A 177 -17.59 31.41 -14.68
CA ARG A 177 -18.01 32.23 -15.82
C ARG A 177 -17.69 33.68 -15.48
N VAL A 178 -16.64 34.20 -16.12
CA VAL A 178 -16.34 35.63 -16.09
C VAL A 178 -17.22 36.25 -17.16
N ASP A 179 -18.38 36.76 -16.76
CA ASP A 179 -19.21 37.59 -17.64
C ASP A 179 -18.48 38.93 -17.82
N PHE A 180 -18.02 39.21 -19.05
CA PHE A 180 -17.43 40.49 -19.46
C PHE A 180 -18.49 41.42 -20.07
#